data_AF-A0A6J5WIW1-F1
#
_entry.id   AF-A0A6J5WIW1-F1
#
_cell.length_a   1.000
_cell.length_b   1.000
_cell.length_c   1.000
_cell.angle_alpha   90.00
_cell.angle_beta   90.00
_cell.angle_gamma   90.00
#
_symmetry.space_group_name_H-M   'P 1'
#
loop_
_entity.id
_entity.type
_entity.pdbx_description
1 polymer ?
#
loop_
_entity_poly.entity_id
_entity_poly.type
_entity_poly.pdbx_seq_one_letter_code
_entity_poly.pdbx_strand_id
1 'polypeptide(L)'
;MMTLTPKTLSPFSFLCNPIPKHQNQNSKYTIVTQYSDSSSKLTFNSNCESEFQTERGLKFDIGETFFRHESATGRDLGVLAAALYKRSKGKLRVLDALCGCGIRSLRYLIEAEADFVLANDANDDNRKVITENLSQVESSSGDDPRWAVTLSDANRIMTECYLKRDFFDLIDIDSFGSDSSFLRSAINALKLDGLLYVTSTDGFSSGGRRPQQTLAAYGAYVRPMPYSNELGLRMLIGGAVRVASVLGYRVTPLFSYYSYHGPIFRVMLRVNRGKLPDNRNYGFISYCHNCGSSQEYSWAELGRMSCPCSDSKVSKSLVVSGPLWTGPLHDTVYITEMLHLAEEWGWAGSGSGTDLDKLLNQMVAESDPRLPFGYTKLDEVASRAKVNSPPLRAVMSTLEKEGYAASRSHIESNAIKTNCSMAGCIRIAKQLQQCSSAE
;
A
#
# COMPACT_ATOMS: atom_id res chain seq x y z
N MET A 1 -29.25 45.41 21.84
CA MET A 1 -28.70 46.51 21.03
C MET A 1 -27.19 46.43 21.07
N MET A 2 -26.58 45.78 20.08
CA MET A 2 -25.18 45.90 19.65
C MET A 2 -25.04 44.96 18.44
N THR A 3 -25.23 45.54 17.27
CA THR A 3 -25.07 44.94 15.95
C THR A 3 -23.63 45.10 15.51
N LEU A 4 -22.93 43.99 15.22
CA LEU A 4 -21.70 44.00 14.44
C LEU A 4 -21.88 43.05 13.24
N THR A 5 -21.81 43.67 12.08
CA THR A 5 -21.97 43.13 10.73
C THR A 5 -20.77 42.26 10.29
N PRO A 6 -20.96 41.31 9.36
CA PRO A 6 -19.91 40.39 8.93
C PRO A 6 -18.98 41.05 7.88
N LYS A 7 -17.66 40.88 8.05
CA LYS A 7 -16.66 41.22 7.02
C LYS A 7 -16.57 40.09 6.00
N THR A 8 -17.13 40.36 4.82
CA THR A 8 -16.84 39.66 3.57
C THR A 8 -15.42 40.01 3.09
N LEU A 9 -14.59 39.01 2.81
CA LEU A 9 -13.38 39.18 1.99
C LEU A 9 -13.67 38.60 0.60
N SER A 10 -13.59 39.48 -0.39
CA SER A 10 -13.83 39.28 -1.82
C SER A 10 -12.72 38.48 -2.51
N PRO A 11 -12.98 37.89 -3.69
CA PRO A 11 -12.04 37.07 -4.45
C PRO A 11 -11.11 37.95 -5.31
N PHE A 12 -9.81 37.66 -5.31
CA PHE A 12 -8.87 38.31 -6.23
C PHE A 12 -8.79 37.55 -7.56
N SER A 13 -9.33 38.21 -8.58
CA SER A 13 -9.14 37.95 -10.00
C SER A 13 -7.94 38.73 -10.54
N PHE A 14 -6.99 38.06 -11.18
CA PHE A 14 -6.15 38.66 -12.21
C PHE A 14 -5.98 37.66 -13.37
N LEU A 15 -6.49 38.05 -14.54
CA LEU A 15 -6.38 37.37 -15.83
C LEU A 15 -5.63 38.31 -16.81
N CYS A 16 -4.91 37.69 -17.76
CA CYS A 16 -4.41 38.21 -19.05
C CYS A 16 -3.21 39.19 -18.99
N ASN A 17 -2.08 39.00 -19.67
CA ASN A 17 -1.76 38.70 -21.09
C ASN A 17 -0.23 38.40 -21.24
N PRO A 18 0.37 38.17 -22.43
CA PRO A 18 -0.03 37.43 -23.64
C PRO A 18 0.97 36.31 -24.03
N ILE A 19 0.58 35.50 -25.02
CA ILE A 19 1.33 34.41 -25.66
C ILE A 19 2.50 34.93 -26.52
N PRO A 20 3.73 34.38 -26.40
CA PRO A 20 4.71 34.41 -27.47
C PRO A 20 4.63 33.13 -28.32
N LYS A 21 4.38 33.29 -29.62
CA LYS A 21 4.64 32.26 -30.64
C LYS A 21 6.17 32.14 -30.84
N HIS A 22 6.73 30.94 -30.84
CA HIS A 22 7.86 30.49 -31.69
C HIS A 22 8.06 28.98 -31.43
N GLN A 23 7.67 28.15 -32.41
CA GLN A 23 8.53 27.43 -33.36
C GLN A 23 9.07 26.09 -32.85
N ASN A 24 8.58 25.03 -33.52
CA ASN A 24 9.05 23.66 -33.46
C ASN A 24 10.58 23.57 -33.55
N GLN A 25 11.21 22.96 -32.55
CA GLN A 25 12.46 22.22 -32.73
C GLN A 25 12.41 20.96 -31.86
N ASN A 26 12.46 19.80 -32.54
CA ASN A 26 12.73 18.50 -31.96
C ASN A 26 14.07 18.55 -31.22
N SER A 27 14.07 18.43 -29.90
CA SER A 27 15.31 18.22 -29.14
C SER A 27 15.43 16.74 -28.81
N LYS A 28 16.27 16.07 -29.59
CA LYS A 28 16.86 14.77 -29.26
C LYS A 28 17.70 14.94 -27.99
N TYR A 29 17.59 13.97 -27.08
CA TYR A 29 18.44 13.83 -25.90
C TYR A 29 19.91 14.03 -26.29
N THR A 30 20.54 15.05 -25.71
CA THR A 30 22.00 15.20 -25.75
C THR A 30 22.53 14.69 -24.43
N ILE A 31 23.16 13.51 -24.48
CA ILE A 31 24.01 12.97 -23.41
C ILE A 31 25.20 13.93 -23.29
N VAL A 32 25.31 14.63 -22.16
CA VAL A 32 26.47 15.47 -21.88
C VAL A 32 27.52 14.61 -21.18
N THR A 33 28.57 14.27 -21.92
CA THR A 33 29.84 13.76 -21.41
C THR A 33 30.86 14.90 -21.28
N GLN A 34 31.64 14.84 -20.19
CA GLN A 34 32.88 15.58 -19.91
C GLN A 34 32.80 17.01 -19.32
N TYR A 35 33.32 17.14 -18.09
CA TYR A 35 34.25 18.20 -17.69
C TYR A 35 35.33 17.61 -16.77
N SER A 36 36.58 17.68 -17.22
CA SER A 36 37.84 17.69 -16.44
C SER A 36 38.15 19.17 -16.09
N ASP A 37 38.87 19.59 -15.05
CA ASP A 37 39.73 18.99 -14.04
C ASP A 37 39.99 20.11 -12.98
N SER A 38 40.23 19.77 -11.70
CA SER A 38 41.32 20.32 -10.86
C SER A 38 41.11 20.13 -9.34
N SER A 39 41.85 19.16 -8.80
CA SER A 39 42.51 19.12 -7.48
C SER A 39 41.73 19.38 -6.18
N SER A 40 41.38 18.29 -5.50
CA SER A 40 41.87 18.03 -4.14
C SER A 40 41.90 16.51 -3.89
N LYS A 41 43.09 15.93 -3.79
CA LYS A 41 43.29 14.52 -3.44
C LYS A 41 42.85 14.29 -2.00
N LEU A 42 41.62 13.82 -1.82
CA LEU A 42 41.22 13.01 -0.69
C LEU A 42 41.18 11.56 -1.18
N THR A 43 42.24 10.83 -0.92
CA THR A 43 42.26 9.37 -1.02
C THR A 43 41.30 8.80 0.02
N PHE A 44 40.03 8.64 -0.35
CA PHE A 44 39.14 7.71 0.31
C PHE A 44 39.48 6.31 -0.21
N ASN A 45 40.23 5.55 0.59
CA ASN A 45 40.20 4.10 0.49
C ASN A 45 38.81 3.66 0.97
N SER A 46 37.84 3.57 0.07
CA SER A 46 36.62 2.78 0.32
C SER A 46 36.80 1.45 -0.41
N ASN A 47 37.30 0.44 0.29
CA ASN A 47 37.00 -0.94 -0.09
C ASN A 47 35.47 -1.09 0.05
N CYS A 48 34.73 -0.84 -1.03
CA CYS A 48 33.32 -1.16 -1.09
C CYS A 48 33.24 -2.69 -1.14
N GLU A 49 33.00 -3.32 0.00
CA GLU A 49 32.83 -4.77 0.07
C GLU A 49 31.51 -5.11 -0.64
N SER A 50 31.61 -5.68 -1.84
CA SER A 50 30.44 -6.20 -2.55
C SER A 50 29.78 -7.31 -1.74
N GLU A 51 28.49 -7.18 -1.46
CA GLU A 51 27.66 -8.16 -0.77
C GLU A 51 26.60 -8.69 -1.74
N PHE A 52 26.92 -9.80 -2.40
CA PHE A 52 26.01 -10.41 -3.36
C PHE A 52 24.91 -11.20 -2.68
N GLN A 53 23.67 -10.96 -3.11
CA GLN A 53 22.49 -11.73 -2.75
C GLN A 53 21.83 -12.35 -3.98
N THR A 54 20.86 -13.23 -3.76
CA THR A 54 20.04 -13.81 -4.81
C THR A 54 18.58 -13.81 -4.41
N GLU A 55 17.72 -13.33 -5.30
CA GLU A 55 16.27 -13.35 -5.14
C GLU A 55 15.63 -13.81 -6.44
N ARG A 56 14.76 -14.83 -6.36
CA ARG A 56 14.09 -15.44 -7.55
C ARG A 56 15.06 -15.82 -8.68
N GLY A 57 16.30 -16.20 -8.32
CA GLY A 57 17.34 -16.59 -9.28
C GLY A 57 18.17 -15.43 -9.84
N LEU A 58 17.81 -14.17 -9.52
CA LEU A 58 18.56 -13.00 -9.91
C LEU A 58 19.62 -12.67 -8.87
N LYS A 59 20.88 -12.61 -9.31
CA LYS A 59 22.01 -12.19 -8.49
C LYS A 59 22.18 -10.68 -8.57
N PHE A 60 22.41 -10.04 -7.43
CA PHE A 60 22.62 -8.59 -7.36
C PHE A 60 23.54 -8.27 -6.18
N ASP A 61 24.24 -7.14 -6.26
CA ASP A 61 25.06 -6.59 -5.18
C ASP A 61 24.22 -5.62 -4.34
N ILE A 62 24.30 -5.72 -3.02
CA ILE A 62 23.70 -4.72 -2.12
C ILE A 62 24.63 -3.50 -1.96
N GLY A 63 25.95 -3.71 -2.04
CA GLY A 63 26.93 -2.73 -1.58
C GLY A 63 26.62 -2.26 -0.16
N GLU A 64 26.76 -0.94 0.08
CA GLU A 64 26.42 -0.32 1.36
C GLU A 64 24.95 0.16 1.44
N THR A 65 24.11 -0.24 0.48
CA THR A 65 22.71 0.22 0.45
C THR A 65 21.85 -0.53 1.46
N PHE A 66 20.69 0.05 1.76
CA PHE A 66 19.71 -0.65 2.57
C PHE A 66 19.03 -1.76 1.77
N PHE A 67 19.04 -2.97 2.33
CA PHE A 67 18.31 -4.11 1.80
C PHE A 67 17.64 -4.92 2.93
N ARG A 68 16.45 -5.47 2.65
CA ARG A 68 15.73 -6.37 3.56
C ARG A 68 15.22 -7.60 2.83
N HIS A 69 15.61 -8.78 3.33
CA HIS A 69 15.15 -10.07 2.83
C HIS A 69 13.65 -10.27 3.07
N GLU A 70 13.13 -9.80 4.21
CA GLU A 70 11.72 -9.95 4.61
C GLU A 70 10.77 -9.16 3.71
N SER A 71 11.29 -8.27 2.86
CA SER A 71 10.51 -7.55 1.85
C SER A 71 10.37 -8.30 0.52
N ALA A 72 10.94 -9.51 0.38
CA ALA A 72 10.89 -10.31 -0.85
C ALA A 72 9.45 -10.57 -1.32
N THR A 73 8.55 -10.96 -0.41
CA THR A 73 7.12 -11.15 -0.75
C THR A 73 6.47 -9.87 -1.27
N GLY A 74 6.83 -8.70 -0.71
CA GLY A 74 6.35 -7.42 -1.22
C GLY A 74 6.86 -7.12 -2.63
N ARG A 75 8.12 -7.47 -2.93
CA ARG A 75 8.68 -7.36 -4.28
C ARG A 75 8.00 -8.33 -5.25
N ASP A 76 7.74 -9.57 -4.83
CA ASP A 76 7.02 -10.57 -5.63
C ASP A 76 5.63 -10.07 -6.03
N LEU A 77 4.86 -9.52 -5.08
CA LEU A 77 3.53 -8.98 -5.35
C LEU A 77 3.57 -7.79 -6.32
N GLY A 78 4.57 -6.91 -6.19
CA GLY A 78 4.80 -5.80 -7.12
C GLY A 78 5.07 -6.29 -8.54
N VAL A 79 5.96 -7.26 -8.70
CA VAL A 79 6.34 -7.85 -10.00
C VAL A 79 5.16 -8.57 -10.66
N LEU A 80 4.43 -9.40 -9.91
CA LEU A 80 3.23 -10.08 -10.43
C LEU A 80 2.21 -9.07 -10.96
N ALA A 81 1.96 -7.99 -10.23
CA ALA A 81 1.06 -6.94 -10.67
C ALA A 81 1.56 -6.18 -11.91
N ALA A 82 2.86 -5.89 -11.97
CA ALA A 82 3.48 -5.26 -13.13
C ALA A 82 3.37 -6.14 -14.38
N ALA A 83 3.61 -7.44 -14.25
CA ALA A 83 3.51 -8.41 -15.33
C ALA A 83 2.08 -8.59 -15.83
N LEU A 84 1.08 -8.67 -14.93
CA LEU A 84 -0.33 -8.67 -15.33
C LEU A 84 -0.71 -7.39 -16.08
N TYR A 85 -0.22 -6.23 -15.62
CA TYR A 85 -0.42 -4.97 -16.34
C TYR A 85 0.16 -5.01 -17.74
N LYS A 86 1.41 -5.46 -17.89
CA LYS A 86 2.09 -5.60 -19.18
C LYS A 86 1.34 -6.55 -20.11
N ARG A 87 0.88 -7.71 -19.63
CA ARG A 87 0.06 -8.66 -20.39
C ARG A 87 -1.25 -8.03 -20.88
N SER A 88 -1.90 -7.22 -20.04
CA SER A 88 -3.17 -6.58 -20.36
C SER A 88 -3.04 -5.38 -21.31
N LYS A 89 -1.99 -4.55 -21.15
CA LYS A 89 -1.84 -3.27 -21.85
C LYS A 89 -0.81 -3.29 -22.99
N GLY A 90 0.03 -4.31 -23.07
CA GLY A 90 1.09 -4.46 -24.05
C GLY A 90 2.31 -3.56 -23.82
N LYS A 91 2.23 -2.56 -22.94
CA LYS A 91 3.34 -1.67 -22.57
C LYS A 91 3.41 -1.45 -21.05
N LEU A 92 4.62 -1.28 -20.54
CA LEU A 92 4.93 -1.06 -19.14
C LEU A 92 6.18 -0.20 -19.00
N ARG A 93 5.99 1.08 -18.63
CA ARG A 93 7.04 1.97 -18.11
C ARG A 93 6.92 2.03 -16.59
N VAL A 94 8.01 1.76 -15.88
CA VAL A 94 8.05 1.79 -14.42
C VAL A 94 8.95 2.92 -13.93
N LEU A 95 8.50 3.63 -12.89
CA LEU A 95 9.36 4.46 -12.05
C LEU A 95 9.50 3.78 -10.69
N ASP A 96 10.71 3.36 -10.37
CA ASP A 96 11.09 2.91 -9.04
C ASP A 96 11.67 4.12 -8.30
N ALA A 97 10.85 4.78 -7.48
CA ALA A 97 11.12 6.13 -7.01
C ALA A 97 12.20 6.19 -5.91
N LEU A 98 12.36 5.11 -5.14
CA LEU A 98 13.36 4.94 -4.07
C LEU A 98 13.97 3.54 -4.16
N CYS A 99 14.85 3.35 -5.15
CA CYS A 99 15.23 2.02 -5.61
C CYS A 99 16.29 1.30 -4.74
N GLY A 100 17.01 1.98 -3.84
CA GLY A 100 18.05 1.37 -3.02
C GLY A 100 19.17 0.77 -3.87
N CYS A 101 19.42 -0.55 -3.76
CA CYS A 101 20.34 -1.26 -4.66
C CYS A 101 19.80 -1.48 -6.08
N GLY A 102 18.54 -1.13 -6.37
CA GLY A 102 17.92 -1.32 -7.68
C GLY A 102 17.32 -2.71 -7.91
N ILE A 103 17.18 -3.54 -6.88
CA ILE A 103 16.63 -4.91 -7.04
C ILE A 103 15.19 -4.92 -7.58
N ARG A 104 14.33 -3.98 -7.17
CA ARG A 104 12.97 -3.88 -7.72
C ARG A 104 12.99 -3.51 -9.19
N SER A 105 13.76 -2.48 -9.54
CA SER A 105 14.00 -2.09 -10.93
C SER A 105 14.49 -3.26 -11.80
N LEU A 106 15.46 -4.04 -11.31
CA LEU A 106 15.98 -5.21 -12.00
C LEU A 106 14.89 -6.29 -12.22
N ARG A 107 14.12 -6.58 -11.19
CA ARG A 107 13.01 -7.54 -11.26
C ARG A 107 11.89 -7.08 -12.20
N TYR A 108 11.56 -5.78 -12.20
CA TYR A 108 10.59 -5.23 -13.16
C TYR A 108 11.08 -5.37 -14.62
N LEU A 109 12.37 -5.20 -14.88
CA LEU A 109 12.95 -5.38 -16.23
C LEU A 109 12.97 -6.83 -16.71
N ILE A 110 13.36 -7.76 -15.82
CA ILE A 110 13.59 -9.16 -16.20
C ILE A 110 12.31 -9.99 -16.06
N GLU A 111 11.64 -9.94 -14.91
CA GLU A 111 10.51 -10.82 -14.60
C GLU A 111 9.18 -10.26 -15.12
N ALA A 112 8.97 -8.94 -15.02
CA ALA A 112 7.76 -8.29 -15.56
C ALA A 112 7.91 -7.78 -17.00
N GLU A 113 9.08 -7.97 -17.61
CA GLU A 113 9.40 -7.55 -18.98
C GLU A 113 9.04 -6.08 -19.25
N ALA A 114 9.32 -5.19 -18.29
CA ALA A 114 9.09 -3.75 -18.47
C ALA A 114 9.86 -3.24 -19.70
N ASP A 115 9.19 -2.41 -20.50
CA ASP A 115 9.81 -1.78 -21.67
C ASP A 115 10.86 -0.76 -21.24
N PHE A 116 10.59 -0.08 -20.12
CA PHE A 116 11.48 0.92 -19.56
C PHE A 116 11.35 0.99 -18.04
N VAL A 117 12.48 1.11 -17.34
CA VAL A 117 12.52 1.41 -15.90
C VAL A 117 13.38 2.65 -15.63
N LEU A 118 12.79 3.66 -15.01
CA LEU A 118 13.52 4.75 -14.38
C LEU A 118 13.80 4.37 -12.92
N ALA A 119 15.04 4.01 -12.62
CA ALA A 119 15.51 3.72 -11.27
C ALA A 119 16.00 5.01 -10.62
N ASN A 120 15.31 5.49 -9.59
CA ASN A 120 15.67 6.70 -8.87
C ASN A 120 16.07 6.40 -7.43
N ASP A 121 17.13 7.04 -6.95
CA ASP A 121 17.48 7.08 -5.53
C ASP A 121 17.87 8.51 -5.14
N ALA A 122 17.80 8.89 -3.87
CA ALA A 122 18.25 10.22 -3.45
C ALA A 122 19.74 10.24 -3.08
N ASN A 123 20.34 9.08 -2.82
CA ASN A 123 21.72 8.94 -2.42
C ASN A 123 22.64 8.76 -3.64
N ASP A 124 23.52 9.74 -3.88
CA ASP A 124 24.46 9.71 -4.99
C ASP A 124 25.44 8.53 -4.93
N ASP A 125 25.76 8.06 -3.72
CA ASP A 125 26.68 6.93 -3.50
C ASP A 125 26.13 5.61 -4.06
N ASN A 126 24.80 5.50 -4.18
CA ASN A 126 24.14 4.30 -4.70
C ASN A 126 24.27 4.17 -6.23
N ARG A 127 24.78 5.19 -6.94
CA ARG A 127 24.88 5.18 -8.42
C ARG A 127 25.51 3.92 -8.96
N LYS A 128 26.67 3.57 -8.38
CA LYS A 128 27.53 2.51 -8.89
C LYS A 128 26.81 1.17 -8.79
N VAL A 129 26.33 0.82 -7.60
CA VAL A 129 25.63 -0.44 -7.33
C VAL A 129 24.33 -0.57 -8.13
N ILE A 130 23.53 0.49 -8.25
CA ILE A 130 22.31 0.48 -9.08
C ILE A 130 22.69 0.19 -10.54
N THR A 131 23.66 0.93 -11.08
CA THR A 131 24.07 0.81 -12.49
C THR A 131 24.66 -0.59 -12.77
N GLU A 132 25.51 -1.10 -11.89
CA GLU A 132 26.10 -2.44 -12.01
C GLU A 132 25.03 -3.53 -11.97
N ASN A 133 24.06 -3.44 -11.05
CA ASN A 133 22.95 -4.39 -10.99
C ASN A 133 22.09 -4.37 -12.25
N LEU A 134 21.77 -3.18 -12.79
CA LEU A 134 20.94 -3.04 -13.99
C LEU A 134 21.69 -3.36 -15.29
N SER A 135 23.03 -3.31 -15.29
CA SER A 135 23.86 -3.67 -16.46
C SER A 135 23.70 -5.12 -16.92
N GLN A 136 23.14 -5.98 -16.06
CA GLN A 136 22.80 -7.37 -16.37
C GLN A 136 21.65 -7.49 -17.40
N VAL A 137 20.87 -6.43 -17.58
CA VAL A 137 19.78 -6.40 -18.55
C VAL A 137 20.34 -6.06 -19.93
N GLU A 138 20.22 -7.01 -20.86
CA GLU A 138 20.66 -6.81 -22.24
C GLU A 138 19.95 -5.59 -22.86
N SER A 139 20.72 -4.81 -23.62
CA SER A 139 20.16 -3.75 -24.44
C SER A 139 19.27 -4.38 -25.51
N SER A 140 18.05 -3.86 -25.67
CA SER A 140 17.18 -4.28 -26.77
C SER A 140 17.87 -4.06 -28.10
N SER A 141 17.48 -4.80 -29.13
CA SER A 141 18.02 -4.71 -30.50
C SER A 141 17.80 -3.34 -31.19
N GLY A 142 17.23 -2.36 -30.50
CA GLY A 142 17.03 -0.98 -30.96
C GLY A 142 17.77 0.02 -30.06
N ASP A 143 17.99 1.23 -30.59
CA ASP A 143 18.86 2.27 -30.00
C ASP A 143 18.41 2.85 -28.63
N ASP A 144 17.18 2.56 -28.17
CA ASP A 144 16.64 3.14 -26.94
C ASP A 144 16.97 2.27 -25.71
N PRO A 145 17.52 2.85 -24.62
CA PRO A 145 17.87 2.10 -23.42
C PRO A 145 16.62 1.63 -22.66
N ARG A 146 16.66 0.39 -22.16
CA ARG A 146 15.58 -0.19 -21.33
C ARG A 146 15.53 0.36 -19.91
N TRP A 147 16.55 1.08 -19.46
CA TRP A 147 16.58 1.66 -18.13
C TRP A 147 17.39 2.95 -18.10
N ALA A 148 17.12 3.78 -17.09
CA ALA A 148 17.91 4.95 -16.76
C ALA A 148 18.03 5.08 -15.23
N VAL A 149 19.14 5.64 -14.77
CA VAL A 149 19.38 5.92 -13.34
C VAL A 149 19.38 7.41 -13.10
N THR A 150 18.52 7.88 -12.21
CA THR A 150 18.53 9.25 -11.70
C THR A 150 18.84 9.27 -10.22
N LEU A 151 19.52 10.34 -9.77
CA LEU A 151 19.80 10.54 -8.36
C LEU A 151 19.18 11.86 -7.92
N SER A 152 17.96 11.77 -7.38
CA SER A 152 17.14 12.92 -7.04
C SER A 152 16.13 12.59 -5.96
N ASP A 153 15.66 13.64 -5.29
CA ASP A 153 14.46 13.52 -4.45
C ASP A 153 13.29 12.99 -5.28
N ALA A 154 12.55 12.02 -4.70
CA ALA A 154 11.46 11.35 -5.39
C ALA A 154 10.32 12.30 -5.81
N ASN A 155 9.99 13.32 -5.00
CA ASN A 155 8.98 14.31 -5.39
C ASN A 155 9.47 15.18 -6.54
N ARG A 156 10.75 15.54 -6.54
CA ARG A 156 11.36 16.31 -7.62
C ARG A 156 11.28 15.55 -8.94
N ILE A 157 11.79 14.32 -9.01
CA ILE A 157 11.77 13.55 -10.27
C ILE A 157 10.36 13.33 -10.80
N MET A 158 9.40 12.95 -9.93
CA MET A 158 7.99 12.79 -10.32
C MET A 158 7.38 14.10 -10.84
N THR A 159 7.69 15.23 -10.21
CA THR A 159 7.22 16.55 -10.66
C THR A 159 7.83 16.94 -12.00
N GLU A 160 9.13 16.71 -12.21
CA GLU A 160 9.80 16.97 -13.48
C GLU A 160 9.21 16.11 -14.61
N CYS A 161 8.96 14.82 -14.36
CA CYS A 161 8.29 13.91 -15.27
C CYS A 161 6.88 14.42 -15.65
N TYR A 162 6.08 14.83 -14.65
CA TYR A 162 4.77 15.45 -14.89
C TYR A 162 4.85 16.70 -15.78
N LEU A 163 5.78 17.62 -15.50
CA LEU A 163 5.95 18.85 -16.27
C LEU A 163 6.37 18.58 -17.72
N LYS A 164 7.21 17.55 -17.93
CA LYS A 164 7.65 17.10 -19.27
C LYS A 164 6.62 16.22 -19.98
N ARG A 165 5.50 15.87 -19.32
CA ARG A 165 4.51 14.90 -19.80
C ARG A 165 5.09 13.51 -20.07
N ASP A 166 6.13 13.16 -19.31
CA ASP A 166 6.76 11.85 -19.32
C ASP A 166 6.15 10.99 -18.21
N PHE A 167 5.08 10.27 -18.55
CA PHE A 167 4.27 9.54 -17.57
C PHE A 167 4.63 8.05 -17.51
N PHE A 168 4.38 7.45 -16.35
CA PHE A 168 4.65 6.03 -16.08
C PHE A 168 3.37 5.21 -15.98
N ASP A 169 3.47 3.94 -16.36
CA ASP A 169 2.37 2.96 -16.25
C ASP A 169 2.30 2.37 -14.83
N LEU A 170 3.46 2.24 -14.16
CA LEU A 170 3.58 1.87 -12.76
C LEU A 170 4.54 2.82 -12.05
N ILE A 171 4.17 3.31 -10.87
CA ILE A 171 5.07 4.03 -9.96
C ILE A 171 5.14 3.24 -8.66
N ASP A 172 6.35 2.84 -8.27
CA ASP A 172 6.65 2.14 -7.02
C ASP A 172 7.33 3.09 -6.03
N ILE A 173 6.75 3.22 -4.85
CA ILE A 173 7.22 4.05 -3.75
C ILE A 173 7.45 3.13 -2.56
N ASP A 174 8.73 2.82 -2.32
CA ASP A 174 9.18 2.04 -1.17
C ASP A 174 9.95 2.94 -0.20
N SER A 175 9.23 3.70 0.63
CA SER A 175 9.83 4.72 1.48
C SER A 175 9.90 4.32 2.96
N PHE A 176 10.75 5.03 3.71
CA PHE A 176 10.79 4.92 5.17
C PHE A 176 9.82 5.89 5.84
N GLY A 177 9.08 5.39 6.83
CA GLY A 177 8.11 6.18 7.59
C GLY A 177 6.77 6.31 6.86
N SER A 178 6.34 7.55 6.62
CA SER A 178 5.02 7.87 6.06
C SER A 178 5.13 8.36 4.63
N ASP A 179 4.46 7.66 3.71
CA ASP A 179 4.52 7.93 2.27
C ASP A 179 3.56 9.03 1.78
N SER A 180 2.77 9.61 2.69
CA SER A 180 1.73 10.59 2.31
C SER A 180 2.25 11.79 1.52
N SER A 181 3.52 12.17 1.69
CA SER A 181 4.16 13.27 0.97
C SER A 181 4.35 13.00 -0.53
N PHE A 182 4.53 11.73 -0.93
CA PHE A 182 4.80 11.35 -2.32
C PHE A 182 3.54 11.19 -3.16
N LEU A 183 2.39 10.92 -2.52
CA LEU A 183 1.13 10.57 -3.20
C LEU A 183 0.72 11.55 -4.28
N ARG A 184 0.83 12.86 -4.02
CA ARG A 184 0.40 13.89 -4.98
C ARG A 184 1.28 13.89 -6.24
N SER A 185 2.60 13.87 -6.07
CA SER A 185 3.56 13.88 -7.17
C SER A 185 3.46 12.59 -7.99
N ALA A 186 3.27 11.46 -7.31
CA ALA A 186 3.09 10.15 -7.94
C ALA A 186 1.83 10.10 -8.80
N ILE A 187 0.68 10.50 -8.24
CA ILE A 187 -0.59 10.52 -8.99
C ILE A 187 -0.51 11.43 -10.23
N ASN A 188 0.23 12.55 -10.15
CA ASN A 188 0.43 13.43 -11.29
C ASN A 188 1.34 12.81 -12.38
N ALA A 189 2.40 12.10 -11.99
CA ALA A 189 3.34 11.45 -12.91
C ALA A 189 2.83 10.12 -13.48
N LEU A 190 1.72 9.59 -12.96
CA LEU A 190 1.13 8.34 -13.37
C LEU A 190 0.20 8.53 -14.58
N LYS A 191 0.23 7.58 -15.51
CA LYS A 191 -0.76 7.50 -16.59
C LYS A 191 -2.14 7.16 -16.04
N LEU A 192 -3.17 7.52 -16.80
CA LEU A 192 -4.52 7.07 -16.51
C LEU A 192 -4.61 5.55 -16.61
N ASP A 193 -5.35 4.96 -15.68
CA ASP A 193 -5.45 3.51 -15.50
C ASP A 193 -4.13 2.85 -15.09
N GLY A 194 -3.13 3.64 -14.68
CA GLY A 194 -1.84 3.17 -14.17
C GLY A 194 -1.91 2.61 -12.75
N LEU A 195 -0.80 1.99 -12.34
CA LEU A 195 -0.60 1.35 -11.06
C LEU A 195 0.27 2.20 -10.13
N LEU A 196 -0.16 2.39 -8.90
CA LEU A 196 0.58 3.05 -7.85
C LEU A 196 0.82 2.06 -6.71
N TYR A 197 2.08 1.67 -6.51
CA TYR A 197 2.48 0.80 -5.42
C TYR A 197 3.12 1.63 -4.31
N VAL A 198 2.53 1.60 -3.11
CA VAL A 198 2.95 2.48 -2.00
C VAL A 198 3.26 1.64 -0.78
N THR A 199 4.34 1.96 -0.07
CA THR A 199 4.82 1.22 1.10
C THR A 199 5.11 2.13 2.29
N SER A 200 4.18 2.18 3.26
CA SER A 200 4.43 2.86 4.53
C SER A 200 5.07 1.91 5.55
N THR A 201 6.03 2.39 6.34
CA THR A 201 6.65 1.62 7.45
C THR A 201 6.35 2.22 8.83
N ASP A 202 5.43 3.19 8.90
CA ASP A 202 5.00 3.82 10.16
C ASP A 202 3.97 2.98 10.96
N GLY A 203 4.46 1.95 11.65
CA GLY A 203 3.66 1.13 12.57
C GLY A 203 3.15 1.85 13.82
N PHE A 204 3.77 2.97 14.23
CA PHE A 204 3.31 3.71 15.41
C PHE A 204 2.01 4.48 15.12
N SER A 205 1.91 5.05 13.92
CA SER A 205 0.71 5.71 13.44
C SER A 205 -0.45 4.75 13.23
N SER A 206 -0.22 3.57 12.65
CA SER A 206 -1.27 2.55 12.48
C SER A 206 -1.81 2.01 13.81
N GLY A 207 -0.95 1.92 14.83
CA GLY A 207 -1.33 1.60 16.22
C GLY A 207 -2.22 2.65 16.91
N GLY A 208 -2.49 3.79 16.28
CA GLY A 208 -3.27 4.89 16.85
C GLY A 208 -2.57 5.61 18.02
N ARG A 209 -1.24 5.45 18.16
CA ARG A 209 -0.45 6.07 19.23
C ARG A 209 -0.05 7.51 18.92
N ARG A 210 -0.21 7.94 17.67
CA ARG A 210 0.19 9.26 17.13
C ARG A 210 -0.93 9.89 16.29
N PRO A 211 -2.12 10.14 16.87
CA PRO A 211 -3.30 10.54 16.10
C PRO A 211 -3.17 11.93 15.42
N GLN A 212 -2.35 12.84 15.97
CA GLN A 212 -2.06 14.12 15.33
C GLN A 212 -1.19 13.94 14.08
N GLN A 213 -0.22 13.03 14.12
CA GLN A 213 0.63 12.72 12.98
C GLN A 213 -0.18 12.03 11.88
N THR A 214 -1.05 11.08 12.22
CA THR A 214 -1.94 10.45 11.23
C THR A 214 -2.88 11.46 10.57
N LEU A 215 -3.37 12.44 11.35
CA LEU A 215 -4.22 13.51 10.84
C LEU A 215 -3.44 14.42 9.87
N ALA A 216 -2.22 14.80 10.22
CA ALA A 216 -1.37 15.63 9.36
C ALA A 216 -0.98 14.91 8.06
N ALA A 217 -0.51 13.65 8.17
CA ALA A 217 -0.06 12.85 7.04
C ALA A 217 -1.23 12.43 6.13
N TYR A 218 -2.22 11.74 6.68
CA TYR A 218 -3.27 11.06 5.90
C TYR A 218 -4.64 11.73 5.97
N GLY A 219 -4.82 12.73 6.83
CA GLY A 219 -6.12 13.35 7.06
C GLY A 219 -7.05 12.49 7.90
N ALA A 220 -6.52 11.43 8.51
CA ALA A 220 -7.25 10.48 9.31
C ALA A 220 -6.83 10.61 10.77
N TYR A 221 -7.80 10.79 11.67
CA TYR A 221 -7.53 10.75 13.10
C TYR A 221 -7.64 9.30 13.58
N VAL A 222 -6.51 8.62 13.72
CA VAL A 222 -6.47 7.17 14.02
C VAL A 222 -6.32 6.93 15.52
N ARG A 223 -7.28 6.22 16.11
CA ARG A 223 -7.28 5.81 17.51
C ARG A 223 -6.91 4.33 17.66
N PRO A 224 -6.37 3.90 18.81
CA PRO A 224 -6.03 2.50 19.04
C PRO A 224 -7.25 1.58 18.94
N MET A 225 -7.14 0.51 18.15
CA MET A 225 -8.16 -0.51 17.92
C MET A 225 -7.51 -1.90 17.82
N PRO A 226 -8.22 -3.01 18.07
CA PRO A 226 -7.62 -4.36 18.13
C PRO A 226 -7.06 -4.87 16.79
N TYR A 227 -7.49 -4.29 15.67
CA TYR A 227 -7.03 -4.58 14.30
C TYR A 227 -6.21 -3.43 13.70
N SER A 228 -5.29 -2.86 14.50
CA SER A 228 -4.48 -1.69 14.14
C SER A 228 -3.72 -1.82 12.81
N ASN A 229 -3.26 -3.03 12.49
CA ASN A 229 -2.47 -3.26 11.28
C ASN A 229 -3.34 -3.15 10.03
N GLU A 230 -4.58 -3.66 10.08
CA GLU A 230 -5.54 -3.42 9.00
C GLU A 230 -5.94 -1.95 8.92
N LEU A 231 -6.08 -1.30 10.08
CA LEU A 231 -6.37 0.13 10.16
C LEU A 231 -5.28 0.97 9.47
N GLY A 232 -4.01 0.56 9.58
CA GLY A 232 -2.88 1.15 8.87
C GLY A 232 -3.01 1.08 7.36
N LEU A 233 -3.37 -0.08 6.81
CA LEU A 233 -3.63 -0.24 5.37
C LEU A 233 -4.80 0.66 4.92
N ARG A 234 -5.89 0.66 5.68
CA ARG A 234 -7.08 1.49 5.41
C ARG A 234 -6.78 2.99 5.48
N MET A 235 -5.89 3.40 6.38
CA MET A 235 -5.40 4.78 6.48
C MET A 235 -4.59 5.18 5.25
N LEU A 236 -3.66 4.32 4.83
CA LEU A 236 -2.82 4.57 3.65
C LEU A 236 -3.69 4.72 2.39
N ILE A 237 -4.63 3.79 2.17
CA ILE A 237 -5.59 3.87 1.06
C ILE A 237 -6.45 5.13 1.18
N GLY A 238 -6.97 5.42 2.37
CA GLY A 238 -7.78 6.60 2.62
C GLY A 238 -7.05 7.91 2.31
N GLY A 239 -5.76 8.00 2.64
CA GLY A 239 -4.91 9.12 2.27
C GLY A 239 -4.76 9.28 0.76
N ALA A 240 -4.53 8.18 0.05
CA ALA A 240 -4.45 8.16 -1.42
C ALA A 240 -5.78 8.57 -2.07
N VAL A 241 -6.91 8.05 -1.58
CA VAL A 241 -8.26 8.43 -2.03
C VAL A 241 -8.49 9.93 -1.87
N ARG A 242 -8.14 10.50 -0.71
CA ARG A 242 -8.27 11.94 -0.45
C ARG A 242 -7.44 12.77 -1.43
N VAL A 243 -6.17 12.42 -1.64
CA VAL A 243 -5.28 13.15 -2.56
C VAL A 243 -5.76 13.04 -4.01
N ALA A 244 -6.12 11.85 -4.45
CA ALA A 244 -6.64 11.61 -5.80
C ALA A 244 -7.95 12.37 -6.06
N SER A 245 -8.84 12.42 -5.07
CA SER A 245 -10.12 13.13 -5.16
C SER A 245 -9.93 14.63 -5.44
N VAL A 246 -8.95 15.26 -4.79
CA VAL A 246 -8.59 16.67 -5.02
C VAL A 246 -8.10 16.89 -6.46
N LEU A 247 -7.49 15.87 -7.07
CA LEU A 247 -6.97 15.91 -8.43
C LEU A 247 -8.00 15.47 -9.50
N GLY A 248 -9.23 15.10 -9.11
CA GLY A 248 -10.25 14.62 -10.04
C GLY A 248 -10.07 13.16 -10.48
N TYR A 249 -9.40 12.36 -9.65
CA TYR A 249 -9.17 10.94 -9.87
C TYR A 249 -9.89 10.09 -8.82
N ARG A 250 -10.19 8.86 -9.21
CA ARG A 250 -10.61 7.77 -8.31
C ARG A 250 -9.48 6.78 -8.14
N VAL A 251 -9.40 6.19 -6.96
CA VAL A 251 -8.41 5.17 -6.62
C VAL A 251 -9.16 3.90 -6.21
N THR A 252 -8.70 2.77 -6.73
CA THR A 252 -9.26 1.45 -6.41
C THR A 252 -8.13 0.56 -5.90
N PRO A 253 -8.21 0.00 -4.67
CA PRO A 253 -7.26 -1.00 -4.22
C PRO A 253 -7.36 -2.26 -5.06
N LEU A 254 -6.22 -2.74 -5.57
CA LEU A 254 -6.11 -4.07 -6.19
C LEU A 254 -5.73 -5.11 -5.16
N PHE A 255 -4.80 -4.76 -4.27
CA PHE A 255 -4.48 -5.55 -3.09
C PHE A 255 -3.81 -4.70 -2.02
N SER A 256 -3.76 -5.27 -0.81
CA SER A 256 -2.97 -4.73 0.29
C SER A 256 -2.18 -5.84 0.96
N TYR A 257 -1.05 -5.51 1.57
CA TYR A 257 -0.19 -6.48 2.21
C TYR A 257 0.43 -5.89 3.47
N TYR A 258 0.36 -6.62 4.57
CA TYR A 258 1.06 -6.31 5.81
C TYR A 258 2.18 -7.32 6.07
N SER A 259 3.38 -6.83 6.39
CA SER A 259 4.48 -7.65 6.89
C SER A 259 4.85 -7.26 8.32
N TYR A 260 4.87 -8.25 9.22
CA TYR A 260 5.11 -8.05 10.64
C TYR A 260 6.55 -7.66 10.99
N HIS A 261 7.55 -8.17 10.26
CA HIS A 261 8.98 -8.04 10.59
C HIS A 261 9.56 -6.62 10.46
N GLY A 262 8.73 -5.61 10.16
CA GLY A 262 9.14 -4.21 10.09
C GLY A 262 7.98 -3.25 9.91
N PRO A 263 6.89 -3.43 10.67
CA PRO A 263 5.47 -3.18 10.30
C PRO A 263 5.34 -2.44 8.96
N ILE A 264 5.29 -3.22 7.88
CA ILE A 264 5.30 -2.72 6.51
C ILE A 264 3.87 -2.80 5.97
N PHE A 265 3.36 -1.68 5.49
CA PHE A 265 2.01 -1.52 4.93
C PHE A 265 2.14 -1.23 3.43
N ARG A 266 1.85 -2.22 2.60
CA ARG A 266 1.89 -2.08 1.14
C ARG A 266 0.50 -2.07 0.55
N VAL A 267 0.26 -1.19 -0.41
CA VAL A 267 -1.00 -1.15 -1.15
C VAL A 267 -0.72 -0.94 -2.63
N MET A 268 -1.31 -1.79 -3.47
CA MET A 268 -1.33 -1.61 -4.91
C MET A 268 -2.65 -0.98 -5.30
N LEU A 269 -2.57 0.18 -5.93
CA LEU A 269 -3.70 1.02 -6.24
C LEU A 269 -3.79 1.23 -7.74
N ARG A 270 -5.00 1.12 -8.31
CA ARG A 270 -5.27 1.55 -9.68
C ARG A 270 -5.86 2.95 -9.67
N VAL A 271 -5.27 3.86 -10.43
CA VAL A 271 -5.69 5.26 -10.50
C VAL A 271 -6.40 5.54 -11.82
N ASN A 272 -7.62 6.04 -11.75
CA ASN A 272 -8.46 6.28 -12.92
C ASN A 272 -9.12 7.66 -12.87
N ARG A 273 -9.57 8.17 -14.02
CA ARG A 273 -10.49 9.32 -14.01
C ARG A 273 -11.78 8.95 -13.31
N GLY A 274 -12.27 9.82 -12.44
CA GLY A 274 -13.49 9.54 -11.71
C GLY A 274 -13.96 10.74 -10.92
N LYS A 275 -15.25 10.72 -10.57
CA LYS A 275 -15.81 11.67 -9.61
C LYS A 275 -15.32 11.31 -8.20
N LEU A 276 -15.66 12.19 -7.26
CA LEU A 276 -15.46 11.95 -5.82
C LEU A 276 -15.89 10.53 -5.43
N PRO A 277 -15.17 9.89 -4.49
CA PRO A 277 -15.51 8.56 -4.00
C PRO A 277 -16.98 8.54 -3.57
N ASP A 278 -17.70 7.49 -3.96
CA ASP A 278 -19.01 7.22 -3.37
C ASP A 278 -18.82 7.15 -1.85
N ASN A 279 -19.69 7.82 -1.09
CA ASN A 279 -19.61 7.93 0.38
C ASN A 279 -19.58 6.57 1.10
N ARG A 280 -19.80 5.47 0.36
CA ARG A 280 -19.82 4.09 0.83
C ARG A 280 -18.48 3.55 1.29
N ASN A 281 -17.37 3.89 0.64
CA ASN A 281 -16.06 3.24 0.91
C ASN A 281 -15.03 4.16 1.56
N TYR A 282 -15.43 5.36 1.96
CA TYR A 282 -14.57 6.33 2.62
C TYR A 282 -15.31 6.99 3.80
N GLY A 283 -15.07 6.46 5.00
CA GLY A 283 -15.88 6.77 6.17
C GLY A 283 -15.11 6.56 7.48
N PHE A 284 -15.85 6.33 8.56
CA PHE A 284 -15.33 6.24 9.92
C PHE A 284 -15.59 4.84 10.46
N ILE A 285 -14.64 4.34 11.24
CA ILE A 285 -14.78 3.07 11.95
C ILE A 285 -14.86 3.41 13.44
N SER A 286 -15.79 2.77 14.14
CA SER A 286 -15.84 2.80 15.59
C SER A 286 -15.54 1.43 16.19
N TYR A 287 -15.02 1.44 17.40
CA TYR A 287 -14.84 0.25 18.24
C TYR A 287 -15.23 0.57 19.67
N CYS A 288 -16.01 -0.30 20.31
CA CYS A 288 -16.35 -0.17 21.71
C CYS A 288 -15.46 -1.09 22.57
N HIS A 289 -14.60 -0.51 23.41
CA HIS A 289 -13.73 -1.28 24.30
C HIS A 289 -14.48 -2.15 25.32
N ASN A 290 -15.73 -1.80 25.63
CA ASN A 290 -16.55 -2.54 26.59
C ASN A 290 -17.11 -3.84 26.01
N CYS A 291 -17.84 -3.78 24.88
CA CYS A 291 -18.50 -4.94 24.30
C CYS A 291 -17.77 -5.55 23.09
N GLY A 292 -16.73 -4.89 22.58
CA GLY A 292 -15.98 -5.30 21.39
C GLY A 292 -16.72 -5.11 20.05
N SER A 293 -17.87 -4.42 20.06
CA SER A 293 -18.59 -4.10 18.82
C SER A 293 -17.80 -3.11 17.98
N SER A 294 -17.68 -3.42 16.68
CA SER A 294 -17.16 -2.51 15.66
C SER A 294 -18.26 -2.14 14.70
N GLN A 295 -18.27 -0.89 14.24
CA GLN A 295 -19.26 -0.41 13.27
C GLN A 295 -18.66 0.65 12.34
N GLU A 296 -19.05 0.60 11.07
CA GLU A 296 -18.75 1.63 10.07
C GLU A 296 -19.81 2.72 10.07
N TYR A 297 -19.38 3.94 9.80
CA TYR A 297 -20.22 5.12 9.67
C TYR A 297 -19.82 5.92 8.43
N SER A 298 -20.80 6.26 7.61
CA SER A 298 -20.61 7.25 6.55
C SER A 298 -20.53 8.68 7.12
N TRP A 299 -20.14 9.64 6.28
CA TRP A 299 -20.12 11.06 6.65
C TRP A 299 -21.47 11.59 7.15
N ALA A 300 -22.58 11.13 6.57
CA ALA A 300 -23.92 11.53 6.96
C ALA A 300 -24.33 10.97 8.34
N GLU A 301 -23.57 10.01 8.87
CA GLU A 301 -23.91 9.25 10.07
C GLU A 301 -23.07 9.63 11.28
N LEU A 302 -22.16 10.58 11.14
CA LEU A 302 -21.29 11.06 12.22
C LEU A 302 -22.07 11.44 13.49
N GLY A 303 -23.22 12.10 13.33
CA GLY A 303 -24.08 12.48 14.47
C GLY A 303 -24.85 11.32 15.12
N ARG A 304 -24.86 10.13 14.50
CA ARG A 304 -25.58 8.93 14.97
C ARG A 304 -24.66 7.89 15.60
N MET A 305 -23.36 8.20 15.72
CA MET A 305 -22.37 7.29 16.29
C MET A 305 -22.74 6.91 17.72
N SER A 306 -22.98 5.62 17.92
CA SER A 306 -23.36 5.06 19.22
C SER A 306 -22.93 3.60 19.30
N CYS A 307 -23.02 3.00 20.48
CA CYS A 307 -22.75 1.57 20.66
C CYS A 307 -24.04 0.85 21.06
N PRO A 308 -24.32 -0.35 20.51
CA PRO A 308 -25.50 -1.13 20.87
C PRO A 308 -25.59 -1.51 22.36
N CYS A 309 -24.48 -1.56 23.10
CA CYS A 309 -24.50 -1.88 24.53
C CYS A 309 -24.89 -0.69 25.43
N SER A 310 -25.58 0.31 24.88
CA SER A 310 -25.93 1.62 25.44
C SER A 310 -26.35 1.59 26.91
N ASP A 311 -25.40 1.92 27.78
CA ASP A 311 -25.61 2.41 29.14
C ASP A 311 -24.80 3.71 29.29
N SER A 312 -25.14 4.60 30.22
CA SER A 312 -24.54 5.97 30.35
C SER A 312 -23.00 6.00 30.41
N LYS A 313 -22.37 4.90 30.85
CA LYS A 313 -20.91 4.69 30.91
C LYS A 313 -20.24 4.41 29.55
N VAL A 314 -21.01 4.01 28.53
CA VAL A 314 -20.53 3.50 27.23
C VAL A 314 -20.03 4.60 26.30
N SER A 315 -20.49 5.84 26.47
CA SER A 315 -20.01 7.01 25.71
C SER A 315 -18.49 7.22 25.83
N LYS A 316 -17.89 6.82 26.97
CA LYS A 316 -16.44 6.91 27.21
C LYS A 316 -15.64 5.74 26.63
N SER A 317 -16.30 4.63 26.29
CA SER A 317 -15.66 3.40 25.80
C SER A 317 -15.65 3.30 24.27
N LEU A 318 -16.42 4.14 23.57
CA LEU A 318 -16.45 4.18 22.12
C LEU A 318 -15.26 5.01 21.60
N VAL A 319 -14.43 4.39 20.77
CA VAL A 319 -13.39 5.09 20.02
C VAL A 319 -13.77 5.12 18.55
N VAL A 320 -13.42 6.21 17.88
CA VAL A 320 -13.70 6.43 16.46
C VAL A 320 -12.39 6.79 15.76
N SER A 321 -12.16 6.15 14.61
CA SER A 321 -11.04 6.40 13.71
C SER A 321 -11.58 6.76 12.33
N GLY A 322 -11.05 7.81 11.71
CA GLY A 322 -11.54 8.26 10.41
C GLY A 322 -11.07 9.63 9.96
N PRO A 323 -11.35 10.01 8.71
CA PRO A 323 -11.87 9.14 7.65
C PRO A 323 -10.81 8.13 7.15
N LEU A 324 -11.24 6.93 6.79
CA LEU A 324 -10.43 5.80 6.33
C LEU A 324 -11.08 5.12 5.14
N TRP A 325 -10.33 4.29 4.41
CA TRP A 325 -10.93 3.37 3.46
C TRP A 325 -11.71 2.26 4.17
N THR A 326 -13.01 2.17 3.92
CA THR A 326 -13.90 1.18 4.53
C THR A 326 -14.29 0.06 3.56
N GLY A 327 -14.04 0.23 2.27
CA GLY A 327 -14.31 -0.79 1.25
C GLY A 327 -13.36 -2.01 1.28
N PRO A 328 -13.45 -2.87 0.25
CA PRO A 328 -12.60 -4.05 0.08
C PRO A 328 -11.11 -3.69 -0.01
N LEU A 329 -10.26 -4.53 0.58
CA LEU A 329 -8.80 -4.36 0.55
C LEU A 329 -8.14 -5.03 -0.67
N HIS A 330 -8.84 -5.97 -1.28
CA HIS A 330 -8.37 -6.78 -2.40
C HIS A 330 -9.45 -6.85 -3.48
N ASP A 331 -9.03 -6.84 -4.74
CA ASP A 331 -9.84 -7.19 -5.88
C ASP A 331 -9.70 -8.70 -6.12
N THR A 332 -10.79 -9.45 -5.95
CA THR A 332 -10.78 -10.92 -6.04
C THR A 332 -10.25 -11.40 -7.38
N VAL A 333 -10.69 -10.78 -8.48
CA VAL A 333 -10.32 -11.19 -9.84
C VAL A 333 -8.83 -10.96 -10.03
N TYR A 334 -8.33 -9.80 -9.62
CA TYR A 334 -6.92 -9.45 -9.75
C TYR A 334 -6.02 -10.38 -8.92
N ILE A 335 -6.39 -10.70 -7.68
CA ILE A 335 -5.61 -11.64 -6.85
C ILE A 335 -5.63 -13.04 -7.44
N THR A 336 -6.77 -13.51 -7.96
CA THR A 336 -6.84 -14.81 -8.63
C THR A 336 -5.94 -14.86 -9.87
N GLU A 337 -5.91 -13.80 -10.68
CA GLU A 337 -4.96 -13.68 -11.80
C GLU A 337 -3.51 -13.69 -11.33
N MET A 338 -3.19 -13.02 -10.21
CA MET A 338 -1.84 -13.06 -9.61
C MET A 338 -1.46 -14.45 -9.13
N LEU A 339 -2.40 -15.21 -8.55
CA LEU A 339 -2.18 -16.60 -8.13
C LEU A 339 -1.87 -17.50 -9.33
N HIS A 340 -2.67 -17.44 -10.39
CA HIS A 340 -2.41 -18.22 -11.61
C HIS A 340 -1.06 -17.86 -12.23
N LEU A 341 -0.70 -16.57 -12.27
CA LEU A 341 0.61 -16.13 -12.77
C LEU A 341 1.75 -16.66 -11.90
N ALA A 342 1.59 -16.63 -10.58
CA ALA A 342 2.60 -17.17 -9.66
C ALA A 342 2.76 -18.69 -9.82
N GLU A 343 1.69 -19.43 -10.08
CA GLU A 343 1.74 -20.87 -10.40
C GLU A 343 2.45 -21.12 -11.74
N GLU A 344 2.14 -20.34 -12.78
CA GLU A 344 2.79 -20.41 -14.10
C GLU A 344 4.31 -20.22 -13.99
N TRP A 345 4.76 -19.31 -13.14
CA TRP A 345 6.18 -19.05 -12.88
C TRP A 345 6.84 -20.00 -11.88
N GLY A 346 6.09 -20.96 -11.33
CA GLY A 346 6.56 -21.88 -10.28
C GLY A 346 6.89 -21.19 -8.95
N TRP A 347 6.37 -19.98 -8.73
CA TRP A 347 6.46 -19.28 -7.44
C TRP A 347 5.41 -19.77 -6.44
N ALA A 348 4.34 -20.41 -6.95
CA ALA A 348 3.28 -21.09 -6.23
C ALA A 348 3.05 -22.52 -6.81
N GLY A 349 2.30 -23.37 -6.11
CA GLY A 349 1.79 -24.65 -6.66
C GLY A 349 2.66 -25.91 -6.55
N SER A 350 3.91 -25.86 -6.08
CA SER A 350 4.78 -27.06 -6.00
C SER A 350 4.64 -27.84 -4.67
N GLY A 351 3.60 -28.66 -4.50
CA GLY A 351 3.51 -29.81 -3.55
C GLY A 351 3.56 -29.55 -2.03
N SER A 352 4.27 -28.51 -1.59
CA SER A 352 4.26 -27.90 -0.27
C SER A 352 3.98 -26.41 -0.52
N GLY A 353 2.75 -25.96 -0.35
CA GLY A 353 2.34 -24.58 -0.66
C GLY A 353 3.38 -23.58 -0.16
N THR A 354 4.01 -22.87 -1.10
CA THR A 354 4.99 -21.81 -0.81
C THR A 354 4.30 -20.74 0.04
N ASP A 355 5.09 -19.92 0.74
CA ASP A 355 4.50 -18.86 1.57
C ASP A 355 3.68 -17.85 0.73
N LEU A 356 4.06 -17.66 -0.55
CA LEU A 356 3.32 -16.83 -1.50
C LEU A 356 1.99 -17.49 -1.93
N ASP A 357 1.98 -18.79 -2.20
CA ASP A 357 0.77 -19.55 -2.53
C ASP A 357 -0.29 -19.44 -1.42
N LYS A 358 0.13 -19.68 -0.17
CA LYS A 358 -0.75 -19.55 1.01
C LYS A 358 -1.25 -18.12 1.16
N LEU A 359 -0.39 -17.13 0.95
CA LEU A 359 -0.75 -15.71 1.04
C LEU A 359 -1.80 -15.32 0.01
N LEU A 360 -1.61 -15.66 -1.27
CA LEU A 360 -2.53 -15.30 -2.34
C LEU A 360 -3.89 -15.99 -2.14
N ASN A 361 -3.91 -17.29 -1.82
CA ASN A 361 -5.15 -17.99 -1.49
C ASN A 361 -5.87 -17.36 -0.29
N GLN A 362 -5.12 -16.89 0.71
CA GLN A 362 -5.69 -16.19 1.85
C GLN A 362 -6.26 -14.81 1.46
N MET A 363 -5.58 -14.06 0.60
CA MET A 363 -6.10 -12.79 0.06
C MET A 363 -7.37 -13.00 -0.78
N VAL A 364 -7.47 -14.09 -1.56
CA VAL A 364 -8.71 -14.48 -2.26
C VAL A 364 -9.83 -14.70 -1.25
N ALA A 365 -9.60 -15.50 -0.21
CA ALA A 365 -10.62 -15.76 0.81
C ALA A 365 -11.07 -14.48 1.55
N GLU A 366 -10.14 -13.56 1.82
CA GLU A 366 -10.44 -12.26 2.44
C GLU A 366 -11.21 -11.29 1.56
N SER A 367 -11.29 -11.53 0.27
CA SER A 367 -11.97 -10.66 -0.69
C SER A 367 -13.49 -10.91 -0.77
N ASP A 368 -14.03 -11.86 0.01
CA ASP A 368 -15.47 -12.12 0.09
C ASP A 368 -16.23 -10.83 0.48
N PRO A 369 -17.16 -10.34 -0.37
CA PRO A 369 -17.86 -9.07 -0.16
C PRO A 369 -18.76 -9.04 1.07
N ARG A 370 -19.04 -10.20 1.69
CA ARG A 370 -19.79 -10.30 2.95
C ARG A 370 -18.92 -10.00 4.16
N LEU A 371 -17.59 -10.06 4.04
CA LEU A 371 -16.68 -9.81 5.15
C LEU A 371 -16.59 -8.29 5.43
N PRO A 372 -16.76 -7.87 6.69
CA PRO A 372 -16.62 -6.46 7.05
C PRO A 372 -15.14 -6.07 7.17
N PHE A 373 -14.91 -4.80 7.45
CA PHE A 373 -13.59 -4.32 7.86
C PHE A 373 -13.12 -4.97 9.17
N GLY A 374 -11.80 -4.99 9.35
CA GLY A 374 -11.16 -5.48 10.56
C GLY A 374 -11.16 -7.01 10.65
N TYR A 375 -10.39 -7.49 11.61
CA TYR A 375 -10.36 -8.89 11.99
C TYR A 375 -10.59 -8.99 13.50
N THR A 376 -11.10 -10.15 13.92
CA THR A 376 -11.33 -10.48 15.33
C THR A 376 -10.25 -11.43 15.80
N LYS A 377 -9.45 -11.00 16.79
CA LYS A 377 -8.44 -11.86 17.44
C LYS A 377 -9.13 -12.91 18.29
N LEU A 378 -8.75 -14.17 18.16
CA LEU A 378 -9.34 -15.23 19.00
C LEU A 378 -9.01 -15.06 20.47
N ASP A 379 -7.84 -14.51 20.79
CA ASP A 379 -7.46 -14.21 22.18
C ASP A 379 -8.41 -13.18 22.81
N GLU A 380 -8.90 -12.20 22.04
CA GLU A 380 -9.90 -11.24 22.50
C GLU A 380 -11.23 -11.94 22.75
N VAL A 381 -11.68 -12.80 21.83
CA VAL A 381 -12.93 -13.57 21.97
C VAL A 381 -12.86 -14.47 23.20
N ALA A 382 -11.77 -15.21 23.38
CA ALA A 382 -11.54 -16.12 24.50
C ALA A 382 -11.53 -15.37 25.84
N SER A 383 -10.79 -14.25 25.91
CA SER A 383 -10.75 -13.37 27.08
C SER A 383 -12.15 -12.86 27.46
N ARG A 384 -12.93 -12.40 26.48
CA ARG A 384 -14.30 -11.92 26.70
C ARG A 384 -15.27 -13.02 27.08
N ALA A 385 -15.11 -14.20 26.51
CA ALA A 385 -15.90 -15.37 26.82
C ALA A 385 -15.54 -15.99 28.19
N LYS A 386 -14.37 -15.67 28.74
CA LYS A 386 -13.76 -16.30 29.94
C LYS A 386 -13.53 -17.81 29.74
N VAL A 387 -13.00 -18.15 28.57
CA VAL A 387 -12.75 -19.52 28.12
C VAL A 387 -11.32 -19.66 27.62
N ASN A 388 -10.83 -20.89 27.51
CA ASN A 388 -9.57 -21.16 26.79
C ASN A 388 -9.77 -20.88 25.30
N SER A 389 -8.73 -20.40 24.62
CA SER A 389 -8.84 -20.08 23.19
C SER A 389 -9.17 -21.33 22.38
N PRO A 390 -10.34 -21.38 21.70
CA PRO A 390 -10.70 -22.52 20.87
C PRO A 390 -9.81 -22.58 19.61
N PRO A 391 -9.62 -23.77 19.00
CA PRO A 391 -8.89 -23.89 17.75
C PRO A 391 -9.53 -23.06 16.64
N LEU A 392 -8.72 -22.28 15.91
CA LEU A 392 -9.21 -21.34 14.89
C LEU A 392 -10.08 -22.03 13.83
N ARG A 393 -9.67 -23.23 13.38
CA ARG A 393 -10.42 -24.03 12.41
C ARG A 393 -11.81 -24.43 12.93
N ALA A 394 -11.94 -24.73 14.21
CA ALA A 394 -13.22 -25.12 14.82
C ALA A 394 -14.18 -23.93 14.88
N VAL A 395 -13.68 -22.74 15.24
CA VAL A 395 -14.47 -21.50 15.24
C VAL A 395 -14.94 -21.17 13.82
N MET A 396 -14.04 -21.17 12.83
CA MET A 396 -14.38 -20.92 11.43
C MET A 396 -15.44 -21.90 10.91
N SER A 397 -15.24 -23.21 11.12
CA SER A 397 -16.21 -24.22 10.66
C SER A 397 -17.59 -24.03 11.32
N THR A 398 -17.64 -23.60 12.58
CA THR A 398 -18.91 -23.34 13.27
C THR A 398 -19.58 -22.07 12.74
N LEU A 399 -18.81 -21.00 12.48
CA LEU A 399 -19.31 -19.78 11.85
C LEU A 399 -19.94 -20.07 10.48
N GLU A 400 -19.24 -20.84 9.65
CA GLU A 400 -19.71 -21.24 8.32
C GLU A 400 -20.98 -22.12 8.40
N LYS A 401 -21.03 -23.08 9.33
CA LYS A 401 -22.23 -23.91 9.58
C LYS A 401 -23.45 -23.08 10.01
N GLU A 402 -23.23 -21.98 10.72
CA GLU A 402 -24.28 -21.03 11.10
C GLU A 402 -24.60 -19.98 10.01
N GLY A 403 -23.95 -20.06 8.84
CA GLY A 403 -24.22 -19.19 7.69
C GLY A 403 -23.45 -17.87 7.67
N TYR A 404 -22.50 -17.67 8.59
CA TYR A 404 -21.62 -16.49 8.57
C TYR A 404 -20.51 -16.67 7.53
N ALA A 405 -20.05 -15.56 6.96
CA ALA A 405 -18.79 -15.53 6.21
C ALA A 405 -17.63 -15.58 7.21
N ALA A 406 -16.61 -16.37 6.92
CA ALA A 406 -15.42 -16.47 7.75
C ALA A 406 -14.16 -16.70 6.90
N SER A 407 -13.08 -16.00 7.22
CA SER A 407 -11.76 -16.25 6.65
C SER A 407 -10.67 -16.04 7.69
N ARG A 408 -9.48 -16.59 7.45
CA ARG A 408 -8.27 -16.16 8.19
C ARG A 408 -7.88 -14.73 7.77
N SER A 409 -7.06 -14.07 8.59
CA SER A 409 -6.44 -12.77 8.26
C SER A 409 -4.95 -12.92 7.97
N HIS A 410 -4.48 -12.44 6.82
CA HIS A 410 -3.07 -12.49 6.38
C HIS A 410 -2.23 -11.53 7.23
N ILE A 411 -2.91 -10.59 7.89
CA ILE A 411 -2.34 -9.58 8.77
C ILE A 411 -2.02 -10.15 10.16
N GLU A 412 -2.83 -11.11 10.64
CA GLU A 412 -2.73 -11.67 11.99
C GLU A 412 -3.11 -13.15 11.98
N SER A 413 -2.16 -14.01 12.36
CA SER A 413 -2.26 -15.47 12.20
C SER A 413 -3.36 -16.12 13.05
N ASN A 414 -3.58 -15.59 14.26
CA ASN A 414 -4.62 -16.05 15.20
C ASN A 414 -5.88 -15.15 15.18
N ALA A 415 -6.30 -14.74 13.99
CA ALA A 415 -7.48 -13.91 13.80
C ALA A 415 -8.39 -14.40 12.67
N ILE A 416 -9.68 -14.07 12.80
CA ILE A 416 -10.73 -14.39 11.85
C ILE A 416 -11.37 -13.09 11.36
N LYS A 417 -11.58 -12.95 10.05
CA LYS A 417 -12.53 -11.99 9.49
C LYS A 417 -13.89 -12.66 9.40
N THR A 418 -14.93 -12.00 9.91
CA THR A 418 -16.29 -12.54 9.86
C THR A 418 -17.33 -11.44 9.98
N ASN A 419 -18.49 -11.63 9.37
CA ASN A 419 -19.67 -10.79 9.59
C ASN A 419 -20.46 -11.17 10.87
N CYS A 420 -19.99 -12.14 11.64
CA CYS A 420 -20.54 -12.45 12.95
C CYS A 420 -20.15 -11.37 13.98
N SER A 421 -21.11 -10.93 14.78
CA SER A 421 -20.85 -9.95 15.84
C SER A 421 -19.94 -10.52 16.93
N MET A 422 -19.25 -9.65 17.67
CA MET A 422 -18.44 -10.06 18.84
C MET A 422 -19.25 -10.91 19.83
N ALA A 423 -20.52 -10.57 20.07
CA ALA A 423 -21.41 -11.35 20.93
C ALA A 423 -21.67 -12.77 20.38
N GLY A 424 -21.83 -12.90 19.05
CA GLY A 424 -21.95 -14.19 18.37
C GLY A 424 -20.67 -15.02 18.47
N CYS A 425 -19.51 -14.40 18.23
CA CYS A 425 -18.20 -15.07 18.40
C CYS A 425 -17.99 -15.58 19.83
N ILE A 426 -18.36 -14.79 20.84
CA ILE A 426 -18.31 -15.20 22.26
C ILE A 426 -19.22 -16.40 22.53
N ARG A 427 -20.44 -16.41 21.97
CA ARG A 427 -21.37 -17.54 22.10
C ARG A 427 -20.77 -18.82 21.51
N ILE A 428 -20.23 -18.74 20.29
CA ILE A 428 -19.62 -19.88 19.60
C ILE A 428 -18.42 -20.41 20.40
N ALA A 429 -17.56 -19.52 20.91
CA ALA A 429 -16.41 -19.93 21.72
C ALA A 429 -16.83 -20.70 22.99
N LYS A 430 -17.88 -20.25 23.67
CA LYS A 430 -18.44 -20.95 24.85
C LYS A 430 -19.02 -22.32 24.49
N GLN A 431 -19.74 -22.42 23.38
CA GLN A 431 -20.32 -23.69 22.91
C GLN A 431 -19.22 -24.72 22.62
N LEU A 432 -18.16 -24.31 21.92
CA LEU A 432 -17.04 -25.19 21.60
C LEU A 432 -16.34 -25.72 22.85
N GLN A 433 -16.17 -24.90 23.89
CA GLN A 433 -15.55 -25.36 25.14
C GLN A 433 -16.43 -26.38 25.88
N GLN A 434 -17.75 -26.18 25.88
CA GLN A 434 -18.70 -27.12 26.50
C GLN A 434 -18.68 -28.49 25.80
N CYS A 435 -18.57 -28.51 24.47
CA CYS A 435 -18.41 -29.76 23.72
C CYS A 435 -17.09 -30.47 24.06
N SER A 436 -15.98 -29.74 24.15
CA SER A 436 -14.67 -30.33 24.52
C SER A 436 -14.55 -30.80 25.97
N SER A 437 -15.51 -30.44 26.84
CA SER A 437 -15.54 -30.88 28.25
C SER A 437 -16.46 -32.09 28.47
N ALA A 438 -17.20 -32.51 27.44
CA ALA A 438 -18.15 -33.63 27.46
C ALA A 438 -17.61 -34.89 26.75
N GLU A 439 -16.48 -34.77 26.07
CA GLU A 439 -15.63 -35.86 25.58
C GLU A 439 -14.50 -36.12 26.59
#